data_AF-A0A929AKY7-F1
#
_entry.id   AF-A0A929AKY7-F1
#
_cell.length_a   1.000
_cell.length_b   1.000
_cell.length_c   1.000
_cell.angle_alpha   90.00
_cell.angle_beta   90.00
_cell.angle_gamma   90.00
#
_symmetry.space_group_name_H-M   'P 1'
#
loop_
_entity.id
_entity.type
_entity.pdbx_description
1 polymer ?
#
loop_
_entity_poly.entity_id
_entity_poly.type
_entity_poly.pdbx_seq_one_letter_code
_entity_poly.pdbx_strand_id
1 'polypeptide(L)' 'SINVELGYRVRNGEIIGRVKDTMVAGNVYTALKQVVAVGEDADWNGPCYTPSLIVEGLSVTGG' A
#
# COMPACT_ATOMS: atom_id res chain seq x y z
N SER A 1 8.48 6.79 8.29
CA SER A 1 7.36 7.27 7.47
C SER A 1 7.86 7.50 6.05
N ILE A 2 7.03 7.25 5.05
CA ILE A 2 7.35 7.50 3.64
C ILE A 2 6.20 8.29 3.00
N ASN A 3 6.52 9.09 1.98
CA ASN A 3 5.52 9.83 1.20
C ASN A 3 4.97 8.95 0.07
N VAL A 4 3.68 9.09 -0.21
CA VAL A 4 3.02 8.43 -1.34
C VAL A 4 3.06 9.35 -2.54
N GLU A 5 3.95 9.05 -3.50
CA GLU A 5 4.13 9.87 -4.70
C GLU A 5 2.96 9.73 -5.69
N LEU A 6 2.52 8.50 -5.99
CA LEU A 6 1.30 8.21 -6.73
C LEU A 6 0.43 7.26 -5.91
N GLY A 7 -0.71 7.74 -5.41
CA GLY A 7 -1.65 6.92 -4.64
C GLY A 7 -3.09 7.19 -5.02
N TYR A 8 -3.95 6.19 -4.79
CA TYR A 8 -5.38 6.27 -5.05
C TYR A 8 -6.17 5.82 -3.82
N ARG A 9 -7.29 6.49 -3.56
CA ARG A 9 -8.22 6.10 -2.51
C ARG A 9 -9.27 5.17 -3.10
N VAL A 10 -9.46 4.02 -2.46
CA VAL A 10 -10.50 3.05 -2.83
C VAL A 10 -11.61 3.07 -1.78
N ARG A 11 -12.87 3.06 -2.23
CA ARG A 11 -14.05 2.92 -1.36
C ARG A 11 -15.06 2.02 -2.05
N ASN A 12 -15.60 1.03 -1.32
CA ASN A 12 -16.55 0.05 -1.86
C ASN A 12 -16.07 -0.66 -3.13
N GLY A 13 -14.76 -0.93 -3.23
CA GLY A 13 -14.15 -1.60 -4.39
C GLY A 13 -13.83 -0.67 -5.57
N GLU A 14 -14.13 0.63 -5.49
CA GLU A 14 -13.90 1.58 -6.58
C GLU A 14 -12.85 2.63 -6.21
N ILE A 15 -12.02 3.01 -7.18
CA ILE A 15 -11.08 4.14 -7.04
C ILE A 15 -11.88 5.44 -7.09
N ILE A 16 -11.92 6.17 -5.98
CA ILE A 16 -12.67 7.43 -5.86
C ILE A 16 -11.84 8.68 -6.16
N GLY A 17 -10.53 8.52 -6.36
CA GLY A 17 -9.64 9.63 -6.72
C GLY A 17 -8.19 9.42 -6.32
N ARG A 18 -7.33 10.32 -6.78
CA ARG A 18 -5.91 10.38 -6.43
C ARG A 18 -5.72 11.06 -5.07
N VAL A 19 -4.85 10.51 -4.23
CA VAL A 19 -4.41 11.18 -3.00
C VAL A 19 -3.16 12.02 -3.26
N LYS A 20 -3.06 13.17 -2.59
CA LYS A 20 -1.88 14.05 -2.59
C LYS A 20 -1.46 14.31 -1.16
N ASP A 21 -0.21 14.73 -0.97
CA ASP A 21 0.32 15.13 0.35
C ASP A 21 0.03 14.10 1.46
N THR A 22 0.08 12.82 1.08
CA THR A 22 -0.28 11.70 1.94
C THR A 22 0.96 10.93 2.32
N MET A 23 1.18 10.78 3.62
CA MET A 23 2.24 9.97 4.18
C MET A 23 1.69 8.68 4.80
N VAL A 24 2.52 7.65 4.77
CA VAL A 24 2.29 6.39 5.47
C VAL A 24 3.37 6.18 6.51
N ALA A 25 2.96 5.83 7.72
CA ALA A 25 3.84 5.56 8.85
C ALA A 25 3.50 4.21 9.49
N GLY A 26 4.53 3.46 9.89
CA GLY A 26 4.37 2.17 10.53
C GLY A 26 5.69 1.39 10.56
N ASN A 27 5.64 0.20 11.12
CA ASN A 27 6.77 -0.73 11.18
C ASN A 27 6.58 -1.83 10.13
N VAL A 28 7.59 -2.03 9.27
CA VAL A 28 7.53 -3.01 8.18
C VAL A 28 7.31 -4.45 8.67
N TYR A 29 7.92 -4.84 9.79
CA TYR A 29 7.74 -6.18 10.36
C TYR A 29 6.33 -6.39 10.91
N THR A 30 5.67 -5.33 11.35
CA THR A 30 4.27 -5.40 11.79
C THR A 30 3.34 -5.48 10.59
N ALA A 31 3.55 -4.62 9.58
CA ALA A 31 2.75 -4.62 8.35
C ALA A 31 2.81 -5.97 7.61
N LEU A 32 4.00 -6.58 7.49
CA LEU A 32 4.16 -7.89 6.85
C LEU A 32 3.56 -9.05 7.66
N LYS A 33 3.34 -8.87 8.97
CA LYS A 33 2.56 -9.83 9.79
C LYS A 33 1.06 -9.63 9.65
N GLN A 34 0.61 -8.51 9.09
CA GLN A 34 -0.78 -8.14 8.89
C GLN A 34 -1.16 -8.08 7.41
N VAL A 35 -0.60 -9.00 6.61
CA VAL A 35 -1.01 -9.20 5.21
C VAL A 35 -2.40 -9.82 5.20
N VAL A 36 -3.36 -9.12 4.59
CA VAL A 36 -4.74 -9.56 4.43
C VAL A 36 -4.92 -10.36 3.15
N ALA A 37 -4.24 -9.95 2.08
CA ALA A 37 -4.33 -10.60 0.78
C ALA A 37 -3.03 -10.44 -0.02
N VAL A 38 -2.79 -11.42 -0.89
CA VAL A 38 -1.69 -11.45 -1.85
C VAL A 38 -2.30 -11.57 -3.25
N GLY A 39 -1.90 -10.69 -4.16
CA GLY A 39 -2.34 -10.71 -5.54
C GLY A 39 -1.72 -11.85 -6.36
N GLU A 40 -2.38 -12.23 -7.44
CA GLU A 40 -1.85 -13.17 -8.45
C GLU A 40 -1.04 -12.43 -9.55
N ASP A 41 -0.71 -11.16 -9.32
CA ASP A 41 -0.11 -10.22 -10.26
C ASP A 41 1.38 -10.00 -10.01
N ALA A 42 2.09 -11.05 -9.58
CA ALA A 42 3.51 -10.97 -9.30
C ALA A 42 4.30 -10.58 -10.55
N ASP A 43 5.11 -9.54 -10.41
CA ASP A 43 5.98 -9.00 -11.46
C ASP A 43 7.40 -8.74 -10.93
N TRP A 44 8.34 -8.61 -11.86
CA TRP A 44 9.74 -8.35 -11.57
C TRP A 44 10.01 -6.86 -11.37
N ASN A 45 10.37 -6.50 -10.15
CA ASN A 45 10.84 -5.16 -9.78
C ASN A 45 12.34 -5.21 -9.50
N GLY A 46 13.14 -5.13 -10.57
CA GLY A 46 14.59 -5.35 -10.48
C GLY A 46 14.91 -6.79 -10.09
N PRO A 47 15.66 -7.05 -9.00
CA PRO A 47 15.99 -8.41 -8.56
C PRO A 47 14.85 -9.10 -7.78
N CYS A 48 13.74 -8.40 -7.48
CA CYS A 48 12.67 -8.90 -6.63
C CYS A 48 11.44 -9.29 -7.45
N TYR A 49 10.95 -10.51 -7.29
CA TYR A 49 9.67 -10.97 -7.84
C TYR A 49 8.58 -10.83 -6.77
N THR A 50 7.69 -9.86 -6.92
CA THR A 50 6.77 -9.44 -5.84
C THR A 50 5.36 -9.17 -6.37
N PRO A 51 4.32 -9.77 -5.77
CA PRO A 51 2.92 -9.42 -6.07
C PRO A 51 2.49 -8.14 -5.36
N SER A 52 1.29 -7.67 -5.74
CA SER A 52 0.56 -6.68 -4.95
C SER A 52 0.15 -7.26 -3.60
N LEU A 53 0.20 -6.45 -2.54
CA LEU A 53 -0.15 -6.85 -1.18
C LEU A 53 -1.18 -5.89 -0.59
N ILE A 54 -2.18 -6.44 0.11
CA ILE A 54 -3.06 -5.69 1.00
C ILE A 54 -2.56 -5.92 2.43
N VAL A 55 -2.15 -4.84 3.10
CA VAL A 55 -1.65 -4.88 4.47
C VAL A 55 -2.45 -3.95 5.37
N GLU A 56 -2.61 -4.36 6.62
CA GLU A 56 -3.14 -3.53 7.69
C GLU A 56 -2.02 -3.06 8.64
N GLY A 57 -2.37 -2.23 9.62
CA GLY A 57 -1.43 -1.77 10.66
C GLY A 57 -0.52 -0.61 10.25
N LEU A 58 -0.76 -0.01 9.09
CA LEU A 58 -0.12 1.23 8.66
C LEU A 58 -1.04 2.43 8.95
N SER A 59 -0.46 3.47 9.53
CA SER A 59 -1.13 4.74 9.76
C SER A 59 -0.96 5.64 8.54
N VAL A 60 -2.07 6.18 8.04
CA VAL A 60 -2.09 7.12 6.91
C VAL A 60 -2.40 8.51 7.44
N THR A 61 -1.60 9.50 7.06
CA THR A 61 -1.81 10.91 7.39
C THR A 61 -1.76 11.72 6.11
N GLY A 62 -2.87 12.35 5.72
CA GLY A 62 -3.02 13.06 4.46
C GLY A 62 -4.49 13.41 4.20
N GLY A 63 -4.72 14.38 3.32
CA GLY A 63 -6.05 14.91 2.96
C GLY A 63 -6.63 14.28 1.69
#